data_AF-A0A1Q8Z6S9-F1
#
_entry.id   AF-A0A1Q8Z6S9-F1
#
_cell.length_a   1.000
_cell.length_b   1.000
_cell.length_c   1.000
_cell.angle_alpha   90.00
_cell.angle_beta   90.00
_cell.angle_gamma   90.00
#
_symmetry.space_group_name_H-M   'P 1'
#
loop_
_entity.id
_entity.type
_entity.pdbx_description
1 polymer ?
#
loop_
_entity_poly.entity_id
_entity_poly.type
_entity_poly.pdbx_seq_one_letter_code
_entity_poly.pdbx_strand_id
1 'polypeptide(L)'
;METGGSHGLSVECGNCYSKPRTPYYQGLSLPSLPLLSVNQPLISFLKIGRFDLLEAVAKPLACTDFVRVEVNRPREELDNALARGGITEIPLTDPQQLLEVEKLYEKGLGRGEASSIVLAQQQGYELILDDKKARKLAAARNISLYSTSDIIIQNIKMGQLTLAEADSFITVWQSMGEFPVSCKTFRDLLS
;
A
#
# COMPACT_ATOMS: atom_id res chain seq x y z
N MET A 1 20.84 -57.73 33.20
CA MET A 1 21.89 -57.40 32.23
C MET A 1 21.22 -56.82 31.01
N GLU A 2 21.61 -55.58 30.72
CA GLU A 2 21.33 -54.75 29.54
C GLU A 2 21.39 -55.57 28.24
N THR A 3 20.61 -55.29 27.19
CA THR A 3 20.58 -54.09 26.33
C THR A 3 19.31 -54.25 25.46
N GLY A 4 18.57 -53.24 25.02
CA GLY A 4 18.94 -51.94 24.48
C GLY A 4 18.14 -51.78 23.18
N GLY A 5 17.00 -51.11 23.26
CA GLY A 5 16.17 -50.77 22.10
C GLY A 5 16.78 -49.62 21.29
N SER A 6 16.56 -49.62 19.97
CA SER A 6 16.79 -48.49 19.07
C SER A 6 15.89 -48.70 17.85
N HIS A 7 14.77 -48.00 17.76
CA HIS A 7 14.60 -46.73 17.03
C HIS A 7 14.70 -46.89 15.52
N GLY A 8 13.52 -47.11 14.90
CA GLY A 8 13.27 -46.92 13.48
C GLY A 8 11.94 -46.16 13.32
N LEU A 9 11.91 -44.90 13.74
CA LEU A 9 10.80 -44.00 13.47
C LEU A 9 11.00 -43.42 12.07
N SER A 10 10.25 -43.95 11.10
CA SER A 10 10.00 -43.27 9.83
C SER A 10 9.27 -41.96 10.12
N VAL A 11 9.99 -40.85 10.03
CA VAL A 11 9.41 -39.51 10.08
C VAL A 11 8.87 -39.24 8.68
N GLU A 12 7.59 -39.49 8.47
CA GLU A 12 6.89 -38.97 7.31
C GLU A 12 6.96 -37.43 7.36
N CYS A 13 7.70 -36.86 6.42
CA CYS A 13 7.79 -35.42 6.21
C CYS A 13 6.38 -34.89 5.95
N GLY A 14 5.82 -34.22 6.96
CA GLY A 14 4.58 -33.47 6.87
C GLY A 14 4.65 -32.54 5.67
N ASN A 15 3.79 -32.84 4.71
CA ASN A 15 3.64 -32.15 3.45
C ASN A 15 3.31 -30.67 3.73
N CYS A 16 4.30 -29.80 3.61
CA CYS A 16 4.14 -28.35 3.62
C CYS A 16 3.41 -27.92 2.35
N TYR A 17 2.10 -28.16 2.30
CA TYR A 17 1.20 -27.48 1.37
C TYR A 17 1.20 -25.99 1.72
N SER A 18 2.18 -25.28 1.19
CA SER A 18 2.09 -23.85 0.99
C SER A 18 0.83 -23.62 0.15
N LYS A 19 -0.20 -23.07 0.80
CA LYS A 19 -1.38 -22.58 0.10
C LYS A 19 -0.89 -21.67 -1.03
N PRO A 20 -1.39 -21.81 -2.27
CA PRO A 20 -1.03 -20.89 -3.34
C PRO A 20 -1.33 -19.47 -2.84
N ARG A 21 -0.31 -18.61 -2.84
CA ARG A 21 -0.52 -17.17 -2.68
C ARG A 21 -1.42 -16.78 -3.84
N THR A 22 -2.68 -16.45 -3.57
CA THR A 22 -3.54 -15.87 -4.58
C THR A 22 -2.84 -14.61 -5.10
N PRO A 23 -2.47 -14.55 -6.39
CA PRO A 23 -2.03 -13.28 -6.96
C PRO A 23 -3.24 -12.36 -6.92
N TYR A 24 -3.15 -11.28 -6.14
CA TYR A 24 -4.22 -10.29 -5.93
C TYR A 24 -4.58 -9.49 -7.22
N TYR A 25 -4.00 -9.83 -8.37
CA TYR A 25 -3.97 -8.99 -9.57
C TYR A 25 -5.09 -9.25 -10.60
N GLN A 26 -5.94 -10.25 -10.38
CA GLN A 26 -7.03 -10.54 -11.32
C GLN A 26 -8.24 -9.63 -11.07
N GLY A 27 -8.53 -8.75 -12.01
CA GLY A 27 -9.76 -7.95 -12.06
C GLY A 27 -9.68 -6.56 -11.43
N LEU A 28 -8.49 -5.95 -11.32
CA LEU A 28 -8.35 -4.58 -10.85
C LEU A 28 -9.20 -3.62 -11.69
N SER A 29 -10.23 -3.06 -11.08
CA SER A 29 -10.99 -1.92 -11.59
C SER A 29 -10.35 -0.63 -11.10
N LEU A 30 -10.67 0.49 -11.75
CA LEU A 30 -10.27 1.79 -11.22
C LEU A 30 -11.03 2.03 -9.90
N PRO A 31 -10.41 2.76 -8.95
CA PRO A 31 -11.10 3.28 -7.79
C PRO A 31 -12.42 3.92 -8.19
N SER A 32 -13.49 3.52 -7.50
CA SER A 32 -14.86 4.01 -7.76
C SER A 32 -15.29 5.08 -6.75
N LEU A 33 -14.51 5.24 -5.69
CA LEU A 33 -14.71 6.19 -4.60
C LEU A 33 -13.44 7.03 -4.43
N PRO A 34 -13.49 8.14 -3.66
CA PRO A 34 -12.29 8.87 -3.29
C PRO A 34 -11.22 7.92 -2.74
N LEU A 35 -10.00 8.07 -3.24
CA LEU A 35 -8.88 7.25 -2.82
C LEU A 35 -8.03 8.03 -1.83
N LEU A 36 -7.75 7.40 -0.69
CA LEU A 36 -6.93 7.97 0.35
C LEU A 36 -5.55 7.32 0.30
N SER A 37 -4.52 8.12 -0.01
CA SER A 37 -3.15 7.65 -0.06
C SER A 37 -2.50 7.75 1.32
N VAL A 38 -1.80 6.70 1.71
CA VAL A 38 -0.95 6.71 2.90
C VAL A 38 0.47 7.16 2.56
N ASN A 39 1.27 7.38 3.60
CA ASN A 39 2.63 7.91 3.53
C ASN A 39 3.53 7.20 2.49
N GLN A 40 3.72 5.89 2.56
CA GLN A 40 4.72 5.18 1.75
C GLN A 40 4.43 5.19 0.24
N PRO A 41 3.22 4.83 -0.23
CA PRO A 41 2.84 4.99 -1.64
C PRO A 41 2.94 6.44 -2.11
N LEU A 42 2.43 7.40 -1.33
CA LEU A 42 2.47 8.83 -1.69
C LEU A 42 3.92 9.30 -1.89
N ILE A 43 4.80 9.00 -0.91
CA ILE A 43 6.22 9.32 -0.97
C ILE A 43 6.87 8.65 -2.19
N SER A 44 6.55 7.39 -2.46
CA SER A 44 7.13 6.62 -3.57
C SER A 44 6.88 7.29 -4.92
N PHE A 45 5.65 7.75 -5.19
CA PHE A 45 5.30 8.43 -6.43
C PHE A 45 5.85 9.85 -6.53
N LEU A 46 5.86 10.59 -5.42
CA LEU A 46 6.45 11.92 -5.40
C LEU A 46 7.97 11.87 -5.65
N LYS A 47 8.70 10.91 -5.06
CA LYS A 47 10.16 10.77 -5.20
C LYS A 47 10.61 10.48 -6.63
N ILE A 48 9.81 9.75 -7.40
CA ILE A 48 10.10 9.48 -8.81
C ILE A 48 9.58 10.57 -9.76
N GLY A 49 8.98 11.64 -9.21
CA GLY A 49 8.38 12.72 -10.00
C GLY A 49 7.19 12.28 -10.82
N ARG A 50 6.51 11.18 -10.44
CA ARG A 50 5.39 10.59 -11.19
C ARG A 50 4.08 10.58 -10.42
N PHE A 51 3.79 11.66 -9.71
CA PHE A 51 2.51 11.84 -9.03
C PHE A 51 1.32 11.87 -10.02
N ASP A 52 1.56 12.22 -11.29
CA ASP A 52 0.58 12.12 -12.38
C ASP A 52 -0.03 10.71 -12.51
N LEU A 53 0.76 9.66 -12.23
CA LEU A 53 0.28 8.27 -12.26
C LEU A 53 -0.75 7.96 -11.19
N LEU A 54 -0.63 8.59 -10.01
CA LEU A 54 -1.65 8.47 -8.95
C LEU A 54 -2.93 9.18 -9.37
N GLU A 55 -2.83 10.41 -9.88
CA GLU A 55 -3.99 11.21 -10.30
C GLU A 55 -4.76 10.59 -11.47
N ALA A 56 -4.06 9.92 -12.39
CA ALA A 56 -4.67 9.27 -13.53
C ALA A 56 -5.58 8.10 -13.12
N VAL A 57 -5.22 7.40 -12.05
CA VAL A 57 -5.98 6.23 -11.56
C VAL A 57 -7.02 6.65 -10.53
N ALA A 58 -6.75 7.68 -9.75
CA ALA A 58 -7.53 8.01 -8.58
C ALA A 58 -7.84 9.50 -8.50
N LYS A 59 -9.11 9.83 -8.75
CA LYS A 59 -9.62 11.18 -8.52
C LYS A 59 -11.06 11.12 -8.02
N PRO A 60 -11.38 11.74 -6.87
CA PRO A 60 -10.50 12.57 -6.05
C PRO A 60 -9.47 11.76 -5.22
N LEU A 61 -8.27 12.34 -5.04
CA LEU A 61 -7.21 11.81 -4.18
C LEU A 61 -7.11 12.64 -2.90
N ALA A 62 -6.93 11.97 -1.76
CA ALA A 62 -6.77 12.63 -0.47
C ALA A 62 -5.62 12.05 0.36
N CYS A 63 -5.20 12.78 1.39
CA CYS A 63 -4.36 12.32 2.50
C CYS A 63 -4.85 12.93 3.82
N THR A 64 -4.54 12.30 4.96
CA THR A 64 -4.79 12.93 6.26
C THR A 64 -3.70 13.95 6.61
N ASP A 65 -3.97 14.83 7.56
CA ASP A 65 -2.98 15.76 8.13
C ASP A 65 -1.81 15.02 8.78
N PHE A 66 -2.06 13.87 9.40
CA PHE A 66 -1.00 12.97 9.91
C PHE A 66 -0.08 12.46 8.80
N VAL A 67 -0.63 12.03 7.67
CA VAL A 67 0.17 11.61 6.51
C VAL A 67 1.00 12.78 5.98
N ARG A 68 0.40 13.99 5.84
CA ARG A 68 1.15 15.17 5.39
C ARG A 68 2.32 15.50 6.31
N VAL A 69 2.15 15.40 7.63
CA VAL A 69 3.22 15.65 8.60
C VAL A 69 4.37 14.63 8.47
N GLU A 70 4.06 13.37 8.15
CA GLU A 70 5.07 12.32 7.96
C GLU A 70 5.87 12.48 6.64
N VAL A 71 5.31 13.15 5.63
CA VAL A 71 5.98 13.41 4.35
C VAL A 71 6.98 14.56 4.52
N ASN A 72 8.17 14.24 5.02
CA ASN A 72 9.25 15.23 5.20
C ASN A 72 10.11 15.40 3.93
N ARG A 73 10.29 14.33 3.14
CA ARG A 73 10.98 14.35 1.85
C ARG A 73 10.30 13.34 0.94
N PRO A 74 9.69 13.74 -0.17
CA PRO A 74 9.77 15.04 -0.87
C PRO A 74 8.63 16.01 -0.48
N ARG A 75 8.92 17.03 0.35
CA ARG A 75 7.90 17.93 0.90
C ARG A 75 7.39 18.97 -0.11
N GLU A 76 8.30 19.54 -0.91
CA GLU A 76 7.95 20.57 -1.89
C GLU A 76 6.99 20.03 -2.95
N GLU A 77 7.21 18.80 -3.40
CA GLU A 77 6.39 18.10 -4.37
C GLU A 77 4.98 17.82 -3.82
N LEU A 78 4.87 17.46 -2.54
CA LEU A 78 3.57 17.33 -1.88
C LEU A 78 2.86 18.68 -1.76
N ASP A 79 3.56 19.72 -1.30
CA ASP A 79 2.99 21.06 -1.16
C ASP A 79 2.52 21.60 -2.53
N ASN A 80 3.26 21.35 -3.60
CA ASN A 80 2.87 21.67 -4.98
C ASN A 80 1.62 20.88 -5.43
N ALA A 81 1.54 19.58 -5.11
CA ALA A 81 0.37 18.76 -5.41
C ALA A 81 -0.89 19.23 -4.66
N LEU A 82 -0.74 19.64 -3.40
CA LEU A 82 -1.81 20.24 -2.60
C LEU A 82 -2.25 21.59 -3.19
N ALA A 83 -1.30 22.48 -3.49
CA ALA A 83 -1.58 23.83 -4.00
C ALA A 83 -2.34 23.83 -5.33
N ARG A 84 -2.07 22.84 -6.20
CA ARG A 84 -2.77 22.67 -7.48
C ARG A 84 -4.03 21.79 -7.40
N GLY A 85 -4.41 21.32 -6.21
CA GLY A 85 -5.59 20.47 -6.00
C GLY A 85 -5.47 19.06 -6.57
N GLY A 86 -4.25 18.55 -6.76
CA GLY A 86 -4.01 17.16 -7.19
C GLY A 86 -4.23 16.15 -6.05
N ILE A 87 -4.08 16.58 -4.80
CA ILE A 87 -4.46 15.86 -3.60
C ILE A 87 -5.11 16.82 -2.61
N THR A 88 -6.07 16.33 -1.84
CA THR A 88 -6.73 17.10 -0.77
C THR A 88 -6.26 16.63 0.60
N GLU A 89 -5.80 17.54 1.45
CA GLU A 89 -5.59 17.26 2.88
C GLU A 89 -6.93 17.26 3.61
N ILE A 90 -7.19 16.21 4.38
CA ILE A 90 -8.36 16.08 5.24
C ILE A 90 -7.89 16.03 6.70
N PRO A 91 -8.09 17.10 7.49
CA PRO A 91 -7.71 17.10 8.89
C PRO A 91 -8.65 16.23 9.72
N LEU A 92 -8.10 15.41 10.61
CA LEU A 92 -8.88 14.65 11.59
C LEU A 92 -8.99 15.46 12.88
N THR A 93 -10.14 16.11 13.08
CA THR A 93 -10.39 16.95 14.26
C THR A 93 -11.40 16.35 15.23
N ASP A 94 -12.13 15.31 14.85
CA ASP A 94 -13.10 14.64 15.72
C ASP A 94 -12.38 13.85 16.82
N PRO A 95 -12.62 14.13 18.11
CA PRO A 95 -12.03 13.38 19.21
C PRO A 95 -12.26 11.86 19.13
N GLN A 96 -13.39 11.41 18.58
CA GLN A 96 -13.65 9.98 18.42
C GLN A 96 -12.74 9.36 17.35
N GLN A 97 -12.52 10.07 16.23
CA GLN A 97 -11.56 9.65 15.21
C GLN A 97 -10.17 9.56 15.82
N LEU A 98 -9.73 10.58 16.54
CA LEU A 98 -8.40 10.62 17.17
C LEU A 98 -8.19 9.47 18.17
N LEU A 99 -9.22 9.12 18.95
CA LEU A 99 -9.15 7.97 19.85
C LEU A 99 -9.00 6.64 19.10
N GLU A 100 -9.69 6.45 17.98
CA GLU A 100 -9.53 5.26 17.14
C GLU A 100 -8.15 5.21 16.45
N VAL A 101 -7.59 6.37 16.08
CA VAL A 101 -6.22 6.47 15.57
C VAL A 101 -5.23 5.98 16.63
N GLU A 102 -5.35 6.45 17.86
CA GLU A 102 -4.45 6.01 18.96
C GLU A 102 -4.61 4.51 19.25
N LYS A 103 -5.82 3.95 19.24
CA LYS A 103 -6.02 2.49 19.38
C LYS A 103 -5.35 1.67 18.27
N LEU A 104 -5.31 2.18 17.05
CA LEU A 104 -4.61 1.54 15.94
C LEU A 104 -3.09 1.71 16.04
N TYR A 105 -2.65 2.89 16.49
CA TYR A 105 -1.25 3.18 16.77
C TYR A 105 -0.67 2.26 17.86
N GLU A 106 -1.40 2.03 18.96
CA GLU A 106 -1.05 1.07 20.02
C GLU A 106 -0.99 -0.37 19.52
N LYS A 107 -1.75 -0.71 18.47
CA LYS A 107 -1.63 -1.99 17.77
C LYS A 107 -0.39 -2.07 16.86
N GLY A 108 0.44 -1.02 16.84
CA GLY A 108 1.72 -0.90 16.16
C GLY A 108 1.60 -0.56 14.68
N LEU A 109 0.66 0.32 14.32
CA LEU A 109 0.61 1.01 13.01
C LEU A 109 1.29 2.37 13.12
N GLY A 110 1.77 2.91 12.00
CA GLY A 110 2.14 4.33 11.93
C GLY A 110 0.92 5.24 12.10
N ARG A 111 1.13 6.50 12.53
CA ARG A 111 0.01 7.45 12.70
C ARG A 111 -0.63 7.81 11.36
N GLY A 112 0.15 7.94 10.29
CA GLY A 112 -0.36 8.11 8.94
C GLY A 112 -1.23 6.94 8.47
N GLU A 113 -0.84 5.70 8.74
CA GLU A 113 -1.62 4.50 8.40
C GLU A 113 -2.90 4.42 9.23
N ALA A 114 -2.78 4.61 10.54
CA ALA A 114 -3.90 4.56 11.49
C ALA A 114 -4.97 5.60 11.15
N SER A 115 -4.56 6.86 10.95
CA SER A 115 -5.47 7.96 10.55
C SER A 115 -6.15 7.69 9.22
N SER A 116 -5.42 7.16 8.24
CA SER A 116 -6.01 6.84 6.94
C SER A 116 -7.05 5.73 7.03
N ILE A 117 -6.78 4.68 7.80
CA ILE A 117 -7.75 3.60 8.04
C ILE A 117 -9.01 4.13 8.72
N VAL A 118 -8.88 4.98 9.74
CA VAL A 118 -10.03 5.57 10.45
C VAL A 118 -10.87 6.42 9.51
N LEU A 119 -10.24 7.31 8.74
CA LEU A 119 -10.96 8.18 7.81
C LEU A 119 -11.66 7.38 6.71
N ALA A 120 -10.97 6.40 6.12
CA ALA A 120 -11.54 5.54 5.08
C ALA A 120 -12.73 4.74 5.58
N GLN A 121 -12.66 4.19 6.80
CA GLN A 121 -13.77 3.44 7.39
C GLN A 121 -15.02 4.32 7.56
N GLN A 122 -14.86 5.58 7.96
CA GLN A 122 -15.99 6.46 8.24
C GLN A 122 -16.60 7.08 6.97
N GLN A 123 -15.76 7.42 6.00
CA GLN A 123 -16.18 8.09 4.76
C GLN A 123 -16.44 7.12 3.60
N GLY A 124 -16.18 5.83 3.80
CA GLY A 124 -16.29 4.82 2.74
C GLY A 124 -15.22 4.98 1.66
N TYR A 125 -14.06 5.55 1.99
CA TYR A 125 -12.98 5.72 1.00
C TYR A 125 -12.21 4.42 0.79
N GLU A 126 -11.54 4.35 -0.34
CA GLU A 126 -10.60 3.28 -0.64
C GLU A 126 -9.18 3.69 -0.20
N LEU A 127 -8.26 2.74 -0.03
CA LEU A 127 -6.90 3.04 0.43
C LEU A 127 -5.83 2.51 -0.52
N ILE A 128 -4.75 3.29 -0.69
CA ILE A 128 -3.47 2.75 -1.20
C ILE A 128 -2.60 2.41 -0.01
N LEU A 129 -2.24 1.14 0.15
CA LEU A 129 -1.50 0.60 1.29
C LEU A 129 -0.62 -0.58 0.85
N ASP A 130 0.69 -0.54 1.11
CA ASP A 130 1.59 -1.67 0.84
C ASP A 130 1.95 -2.49 2.09
N ASP A 131 1.86 -1.88 3.28
CA ASP A 131 2.21 -2.58 4.52
C ASP A 131 1.26 -3.74 4.83
N LYS A 132 1.83 -4.93 5.08
CA LYS A 132 1.05 -6.16 5.27
C LYS A 132 0.13 -6.10 6.49
N LYS A 133 0.58 -5.46 7.58
CA LYS A 133 -0.17 -5.40 8.83
C LYS A 133 -1.29 -4.38 8.73
N ALA A 134 -1.01 -3.20 8.18
CA ALA A 134 -2.01 -2.18 7.90
C ALA A 134 -3.07 -2.69 6.92
N ARG A 135 -2.67 -3.34 5.81
CA ARG A 135 -3.60 -4.00 4.87
C ARG A 135 -4.50 -5.01 5.57
N LYS A 136 -3.96 -5.86 6.44
CA LYS A 136 -4.76 -6.84 7.19
C LYS A 136 -5.81 -6.16 8.08
N LEU A 137 -5.44 -5.09 8.77
CA LEU A 137 -6.36 -4.36 9.65
C LEU A 137 -7.41 -3.55 8.88
N ALA A 138 -7.06 -3.03 7.71
CA ALA A 138 -8.00 -2.31 6.84
C ALA A 138 -8.98 -3.27 6.15
N ALA A 139 -8.50 -4.41 5.66
CA ALA A 139 -9.35 -5.45 5.09
C ALA A 139 -10.35 -6.02 6.12
N ALA A 140 -9.93 -6.18 7.38
CA ALA A 140 -10.82 -6.59 8.47
C ALA A 140 -11.95 -5.57 8.76
N ARG A 141 -11.86 -4.36 8.21
CA ARG A 141 -12.87 -3.30 8.27
C ARG A 141 -13.66 -3.15 6.97
N ASN A 142 -13.50 -4.08 6.02
CA ASN A 142 -14.14 -4.05 4.70
C ASN A 142 -13.76 -2.83 3.86
N ILE A 143 -12.56 -2.30 4.04
CA ILE A 143 -12.03 -1.21 3.20
C ILE A 143 -11.40 -1.82 1.94
N SER A 144 -11.75 -1.29 0.77
CA SER A 144 -11.10 -1.67 -0.51
C SER A 144 -9.66 -1.16 -0.54
N LEU A 145 -8.74 -2.03 -0.97
CA LEU A 145 -7.30 -1.77 -0.91
C LEU A 145 -6.62 -1.91 -2.27
N TYR A 146 -5.83 -0.90 -2.59
CA TYR A 146 -4.89 -0.87 -3.70
C TYR A 146 -3.46 -0.87 -3.14
N SER A 147 -2.51 -1.37 -3.90
CA SER A 147 -1.07 -1.30 -3.66
C SER A 147 -0.42 -0.32 -4.64
N THR A 148 0.82 0.08 -4.36
CA THR A 148 1.62 0.84 -5.34
C THR A 148 1.72 0.10 -6.67
N SER A 149 1.82 -1.24 -6.63
CA SER A 149 1.85 -2.06 -7.83
C SER A 149 0.55 -2.00 -8.63
N ASP A 150 -0.60 -1.96 -7.95
CA ASP A 150 -1.90 -1.86 -8.60
C ASP A 150 -2.02 -0.55 -9.38
N ILE A 151 -1.57 0.57 -8.81
CA ILE A 151 -1.55 1.87 -9.49
C ILE A 151 -0.67 1.84 -10.75
N ILE A 152 0.52 1.25 -10.67
CA ILE A 152 1.41 1.11 -11.83
C ILE A 152 0.78 0.24 -12.93
N ILE A 153 0.24 -0.91 -12.55
CA ILE A 153 -0.42 -1.83 -13.48
C ILE A 153 -1.59 -1.16 -14.20
N GLN A 154 -2.39 -0.36 -13.48
CA GLN A 154 -3.50 0.37 -14.10
C GLN A 154 -3.02 1.39 -15.12
N ASN A 155 -1.96 2.15 -14.81
CA ASN A 155 -1.38 3.08 -15.78
C ASN A 155 -0.83 2.38 -17.03
N ILE A 156 -0.26 1.17 -16.88
CA ILE A 156 0.14 0.36 -18.04
C ILE A 156 -1.07 -0.05 -18.88
N LYS A 157 -2.14 -0.55 -18.24
CA LYS A 157 -3.38 -0.95 -18.92
C LYS A 157 -4.07 0.22 -19.63
N MET A 158 -3.96 1.42 -19.08
CA MET A 158 -4.48 2.67 -19.67
C MET A 158 -3.58 3.24 -20.78
N GLY A 159 -2.40 2.65 -21.04
CA GLY A 159 -1.43 3.15 -22.02
C GLY A 159 -0.72 4.44 -21.59
N GLN A 160 -0.80 4.83 -20.31
CA GLN A 160 -0.13 6.00 -19.74
C GLN A 160 1.32 5.72 -19.34
N LEU A 161 1.68 4.45 -19.26
CA LEU A 161 3.00 3.99 -18.85
C LEU A 161 3.39 2.75 -19.64
N THR A 162 4.59 2.73 -20.20
CA THR A 162 5.12 1.51 -20.82
C THR A 162 5.67 0.57 -19.75
N LEU A 163 5.75 -0.74 -20.06
CA LEU A 163 6.39 -1.70 -19.15
C LEU A 163 7.85 -1.34 -18.84
N ALA A 164 8.59 -0.83 -19.83
CA ALA A 164 9.99 -0.45 -19.66
C ALA A 164 10.15 0.74 -18.69
N GLU A 165 9.28 1.76 -18.80
CA GLU A 165 9.25 2.86 -17.84
C GLU A 165 8.87 2.39 -16.44
N ALA A 166 7.84 1.54 -16.34
CA ALA A 166 7.42 0.96 -15.07
C ALA A 166 8.56 0.19 -14.37
N ASP A 167 9.26 -0.66 -15.11
CA ASP A 167 10.39 -1.44 -14.57
C ASP A 167 11.57 -0.54 -14.16
N SER A 168 11.74 0.62 -14.81
CA SER A 168 12.74 1.60 -14.40
C SER A 168 12.47 2.17 -12.99
N PHE A 169 11.20 2.32 -12.60
CA PHE A 169 10.84 2.79 -11.25
C PHE A 169 11.25 1.81 -10.16
N ILE A 170 11.22 0.50 -10.44
CA ILE A 170 11.70 -0.53 -9.50
C ILE A 170 13.16 -0.26 -9.15
N THR A 171 13.98 0.05 -10.15
CA THR A 171 15.42 0.34 -9.95
C THR A 171 15.61 1.62 -9.15
N VAL A 172 14.82 2.66 -9.44
CA VAL A 172 14.87 3.93 -8.70
C VAL A 172 14.47 3.73 -7.24
N TRP A 173 13.34 3.07 -6.96
CA TRP A 173 12.90 2.80 -5.59
C TRP A 173 13.92 1.96 -4.81
N GLN A 174 14.48 0.92 -5.42
CA GLN A 174 15.53 0.11 -4.81
C GLN A 174 16.78 0.95 -4.46
N SER A 175 17.19 1.87 -5.34
CA SER A 175 18.33 2.75 -5.08
C SER A 175 18.08 3.72 -3.90
N MET A 176 16.81 4.06 -3.64
CA MET A 176 16.39 4.91 -2.52
C MET A 176 16.21 4.12 -1.21
N GLY A 177 16.38 2.79 -1.22
CA GLY A 177 16.06 1.93 -0.08
C GLY A 177 14.56 1.76 0.17
N GLU A 178 13.74 2.11 -0.83
CA GLU A 178 12.29 1.94 -0.79
C GLU A 178 11.93 0.58 -1.39
N PHE A 179 10.99 -0.12 -0.76
CA PHE A 179 10.55 -1.44 -1.22
C PHE A 179 9.02 -1.52 -1.37
N PRO A 180 8.37 -0.57 -2.08
CA PRO A 180 6.93 -0.64 -2.31
C PRO A 180 6.53 -1.84 -3.19
N VAL A 181 7.49 -2.38 -3.95
CA VAL A 181 7.26 -3.44 -4.94
C VAL A 181 8.30 -4.55 -4.78
N SER A 182 7.84 -5.80 -4.73
CA SER A 182 8.70 -6.98 -4.54
C SER A 182 9.01 -7.75 -5.83
N CYS A 183 8.53 -7.30 -6.99
CA CYS A 183 8.80 -7.95 -8.27
C CYS A 183 10.06 -7.38 -8.95
N LYS A 184 10.59 -8.13 -9.92
CA LYS A 184 11.71 -7.68 -10.78
C LYS A 184 11.21 -6.96 -12.02
N THR A 185 9.99 -7.28 -12.45
CA THR A 185 9.30 -6.63 -13.56
C THR A 185 7.80 -6.62 -13.27
N PHE A 186 7.11 -5.57 -13.72
CA PHE A 186 5.66 -5.50 -13.66
C PHE A 186 4.97 -6.51 -14.60
N ARG A 187 5.71 -7.07 -15.57
CA ARG A 187 5.20 -8.15 -16.44
C ARG A 187 4.75 -9.36 -15.63
N ASP A 188 5.43 -9.66 -14.54
CA ASP A 188 5.09 -10.79 -13.66
C ASP A 188 3.71 -10.62 -12.98
N LEU A 189 3.20 -9.39 -12.97
CA LEU A 189 1.94 -9.02 -12.32
C LEU A 189 0.81 -8.75 -13.36
N LEU A 190 1.15 -8.64 -14.64
CA LEU A 190 0.22 -8.53 -15.75
C LEU A 190 -0.23 -9.95 -16.17
N SER A 191 -1.12 -10.55 -15.39
CA SER A 191 -1.80 -11.81 -15.75
C SER A 191 -2.99 -11.58 -16.66
#